data_AF-A0A533MJG7-F1
#
_entry.id   AF-A0A533MJG7-F1
#
_cell.length_a   1.000
_cell.length_b   1.000
_cell.length_c   1.000
_cell.angle_alpha   90.00
_cell.angle_beta   90.00
_cell.angle_gamma   90.00
#
_symmetry.space_group_name_H-M   'P 1'
#
loop_
_entity.id
_entity.type
_entity.pdbx_description
1 polymer ?
#
loop_
_entity_poly.entity_id
_entity_poly.type
_entity_poly.pdbx_seq_one_letter_code
_entity_poly.pdbx_strand_id
1 'polypeptide(L)'
;MGASILAGAAIALAVKDVLADAVAGVFLLLDRHFNIGDNIKTMGYSGEIFDVTLRKTRIKIDDGTIVILPNGKIDSSGWVLHKNNIEN
;
A
#
# COMPACT_ATOMS: atom_id res chain seq x y z
N MET A 1 20.11 -24.23 -25.00
CA MET A 1 20.61 -23.37 -23.90
C MET A 1 19.89 -22.02 -23.75
N GLY A 2 18.99 -21.59 -24.65
CA GLY A 2 18.25 -20.32 -24.50
C GLY A 2 16.88 -20.38 -23.80
N ALA A 3 16.25 -21.55 -23.74
CA ALA A 3 14.89 -21.71 -23.19
C ALA A 3 14.83 -21.48 -21.66
N SER A 4 15.91 -21.73 -20.92
CA SER A 4 15.96 -21.58 -19.46
C SER A 4 15.97 -20.12 -19.00
N ILE A 5 16.62 -19.23 -19.75
CA ILE A 5 16.70 -17.79 -19.41
C ILE A 5 15.33 -17.13 -19.59
N LEU A 6 14.64 -17.46 -20.69
CA LEU A 6 13.31 -16.93 -21.00
C LEU A 6 12.26 -17.43 -19.99
N ALA A 7 12.32 -18.71 -19.61
CA ALA A 7 11.45 -19.28 -18.59
C ALA A 7 11.66 -18.60 -17.22
N GLY A 8 12.91 -18.37 -16.81
CA GLY A 8 13.23 -17.65 -15.58
C GLY A 8 12.73 -16.20 -15.57
N ALA A 9 12.90 -15.48 -16.68
CA ALA A 9 12.43 -14.11 -16.83
C ALA A 9 10.89 -14.01 -16.78
N ALA A 10 10.19 -14.96 -17.39
CA ALA A 10 8.73 -15.00 -17.37
C ALA A 10 8.18 -15.19 -15.94
N ILE A 11 8.80 -16.08 -15.15
CA ILE A 11 8.43 -16.30 -13.74
C ILE A 11 8.68 -15.03 -12.92
N ALA A 12 9.85 -14.40 -13.08
CA ALA A 12 10.18 -13.15 -12.39
C ALA A 12 9.16 -12.05 -12.72
N LEU A 13 8.78 -11.92 -13.99
CA LEU A 13 7.78 -10.95 -14.44
C LEU A 13 6.39 -11.22 -13.86
N ALA A 14 6.02 -12.50 -13.69
CA ALA A 14 4.75 -12.90 -13.10
C ALA A 14 4.64 -12.54 -11.62
N VAL A 15 5.77 -12.58 -10.88
CA VAL A 15 5.78 -12.33 -9.42
C VAL A 15 6.22 -10.92 -9.04
N LYS A 16 6.74 -10.11 -9.97
CA LYS A 16 7.32 -8.80 -9.66
C LYS A 16 6.39 -7.90 -8.85
N ASP A 17 5.10 -7.88 -9.19
CA ASP A 17 4.13 -6.99 -8.55
C ASP A 17 3.78 -7.49 -7.15
N VAL A 18 3.74 -8.82 -6.97
CA VAL A 18 3.55 -9.46 -5.67
C VAL A 18 4.70 -9.13 -4.72
N LEU A 19 5.94 -9.20 -5.21
CA LEU A 19 7.13 -8.87 -4.44
C LEU A 19 7.20 -7.37 -4.13
N ALA A 20 6.89 -6.51 -5.09
CA ALA A 20 6.85 -5.06 -4.89
C ALA A 20 5.83 -4.68 -3.80
N ASP A 21 4.63 -5.27 -3.84
CA ASP A 21 3.62 -5.06 -2.80
C ASP A 21 4.11 -5.51 -1.42
N ALA A 22 4.78 -6.66 -1.34
CA ALA A 22 5.24 -7.21 -0.08
C ALA A 22 6.35 -6.36 0.55
N VAL A 23 7.34 -5.94 -0.25
CA VAL A 23 8.43 -5.06 0.21
C VAL A 23 7.87 -3.72 0.65
N ALA A 24 6.99 -3.11 -0.15
CA ALA A 24 6.33 -1.86 0.22
C ALA A 24 5.52 -2.02 1.52
N GLY A 25 4.80 -3.14 1.69
CA GLY A 25 4.06 -3.40 2.92
C GLY A 25 4.92 -3.45 4.17
N VAL A 26 6.12 -4.04 4.10
CA VAL A 26 7.07 -4.01 5.22
C VAL A 26 7.47 -2.57 5.56
N PHE A 27 7.79 -1.75 4.56
CA PHE A 27 8.17 -0.35 4.81
C PHE A 27 7.01 0.49 5.34
N LEU A 28 5.80 0.33 4.79
CA LEU A 28 4.60 1.02 5.28
C LEU A 28 4.29 0.67 6.73
N LEU A 29 4.40 -0.61 7.12
CA LEU A 29 4.21 -1.06 8.50
C LEU A 29 5.25 -0.51 9.48
N LEU A 30 6.43 -0.13 8.98
CA LEU A 30 7.50 0.46 9.78
C LEU A 30 7.42 2.00 9.82
N ASP A 31 6.58 2.63 8.98
CA ASP A 31 6.45 4.08 8.93
C ASP A 31 5.53 4.59 10.06
N ARG A 32 6.10 5.46 10.90
CA ARG A 32 5.38 6.10 12.01
C ARG A 32 4.21 7.01 11.58
N HIS A 33 4.10 7.37 10.31
CA HIS A 33 3.02 8.21 9.76
C HIS A 33 2.11 7.42 8.80
N PHE A 34 2.06 6.09 8.95
CA PHE A 34 1.18 5.21 8.21
C PHE A 34 0.62 4.09 9.12
N ASN A 35 -0.18 4.49 10.10
CA ASN A 35 -0.74 3.56 11.09
C ASN A 35 -2.25 3.39 10.93
N ILE A 36 -2.77 2.28 11.48
CA ILE A 36 -4.20 2.10 11.64
C ILE A 36 -4.76 3.25 12.50
N GLY A 37 -5.84 3.88 12.05
CA GLY A 37 -6.43 5.08 12.63
C GLY A 37 -5.98 6.39 11.98
N ASP A 38 -4.91 6.38 11.17
CA ASP A 38 -4.49 7.58 10.46
C ASP A 38 -5.47 7.90 9.33
N ASN A 39 -5.89 9.16 9.25
CA ASN A 39 -6.67 9.67 8.13
C ASN A 39 -5.72 10.17 7.04
N ILE A 40 -5.68 9.46 5.91
CA ILE A 40 -4.76 9.74 4.83
C ILE A 40 -5.50 10.04 3.54
N LYS A 41 -4.84 10.77 2.65
CA LYS A 41 -5.21 10.88 1.24
C LYS A 41 -4.15 10.26 0.36
N THR A 42 -4.55 9.30 -0.47
CA THR A 42 -3.68 8.66 -1.45
C THR A 42 -4.48 8.27 -2.69
N MET A 43 -3.86 8.39 -3.86
CA MET A 43 -4.46 7.97 -5.15
C MET A 43 -5.88 8.51 -5.41
N GLY A 44 -6.22 9.69 -4.89
CA GLY A 44 -7.55 10.31 -5.02
C GLY A 44 -8.58 9.88 -3.97
N TYR A 45 -8.28 8.89 -3.12
CA TYR A 45 -9.12 8.48 -2.00
C TYR A 45 -8.68 9.19 -0.72
N SER A 46 -9.64 9.56 0.13
CA SER A 46 -9.41 10.16 1.45
C SER A 46 -10.21 9.39 2.48
N GLY A 47 -9.56 8.95 3.56
CA GLY A 47 -10.22 8.17 4.59
C GLY A 47 -9.26 7.60 5.62
N GLU A 48 -9.81 6.81 6.54
CA GLU A 48 -9.08 6.21 7.65
C GLU A 48 -8.50 4.85 7.27
N ILE A 49 -7.21 4.64 7.55
CA ILE A 49 -6.60 3.32 7.46
C ILE A 49 -7.18 2.45 8.57
N PHE A 50 -7.86 1.36 8.23
CA PHE A 50 -8.38 0.43 9.24
C PHE A 50 -7.68 -0.93 9.25
N ASP A 51 -6.92 -1.26 8.20
CA ASP A 51 -6.17 -2.52 8.12
C ASP A 51 -5.00 -2.41 7.14
N VAL A 52 -3.83 -2.91 7.57
CA VAL A 52 -2.61 -3.00 6.76
C VAL A 52 -2.10 -4.44 6.81
N THR A 53 -2.10 -5.10 5.67
CA THR A 53 -1.55 -6.44 5.49
C THR A 53 -0.25 -6.37 4.72
N LEU A 54 0.45 -7.51 4.60
CA LEU A 54 1.72 -7.58 3.88
C LEU A 54 1.67 -7.00 2.46
N ARG A 55 0.56 -7.15 1.74
CA ARG A 55 0.46 -6.70 0.33
C ARG A 55 -0.57 -5.62 0.07
N LYS A 56 -1.54 -5.42 0.97
CA LYS A 56 -2.63 -4.48 0.75
C LYS A 56 -2.94 -3.67 1.99
N THR A 57 -3.34 -2.42 1.75
CA THR A 57 -3.89 -1.51 2.74
C THR A 57 -5.37 -1.29 2.44
N ARG A 58 -6.19 -1.20 3.49
CA ARG A 58 -7.62 -0.96 3.40
C ARG A 58 -7.96 0.36 4.08
N ILE A 59 -8.63 1.23 3.33
CA ILE A 59 -9.02 2.57 3.76
C ILE A 59 -10.54 2.65 3.75
N LYS A 60 -11.14 3.11 4.84
CA LYS A 60 -12.57 3.39 4.93
C LYS A 60 -12.79 4.88 4.67
N ILE A 61 -13.59 5.21 3.66
CA ILE A 61 -13.91 6.60 3.30
C ILE A 61 -15.25 7.01 3.93
N ASP A 62 -15.59 8.31 3.85
CA ASP A 62 -16.71 8.92 4.58
C ASP A 62 -18.08 8.29 4.29
N ASP A 63 -18.31 7.78 3.08
CA ASP A 63 -19.56 7.12 2.70
C ASP A 63 -19.69 5.66 3.18
N GLY A 64 -18.68 5.18 3.92
CA GLY A 64 -18.59 3.81 4.43
C GLY A 64 -17.97 2.81 3.45
N THR A 65 -17.59 3.23 2.24
CA THR A 65 -16.92 2.38 1.25
C THR A 65 -15.52 1.98 1.72
N ILE A 66 -15.16 0.73 1.43
CA ILE A 66 -13.83 0.18 1.70
C ILE A 66 -13.01 0.18 0.41
N VAL A 67 -11.95 0.98 0.39
CA VAL A 67 -10.98 1.04 -0.69
C VAL A 67 -9.82 0.11 -0.35
N ILE A 68 -9.49 -0.81 -1.26
CA ILE A 68 -8.42 -1.80 -1.07
C ILE A 68 -7.31 -1.55 -2.09
N LEU A 69 -6.17 -1.06 -1.61
CA LEU A 69 -5.05 -0.68 -2.48
C LEU A 69 -3.85 -1.61 -2.27
N PRO A 70 -3.12 -1.99 -3.35
CA PRO A 70 -1.84 -2.65 -3.22
C PRO A 70 -0.82 -1.71 -2.56
N ASN A 71 -0.03 -2.23 -1.63
CA ASN A 71 0.96 -1.44 -0.88
C ASN A 71 1.99 -0.81 -1.82
N GLY A 72 2.43 -1.52 -2.86
CA GLY A 72 3.39 -1.00 -3.83
C GLY A 72 2.87 0.24 -4.57
N LYS A 73 1.56 0.33 -4.79
CA LYS A 73 0.95 1.51 -5.41
C LYS A 73 0.86 2.71 -4.47
N ILE A 74 0.61 2.48 -3.18
CA ILE A 74 0.56 3.55 -2.18
C ILE A 74 1.95 4.13 -1.99
N ASP A 75 2.95 3.27 -1.76
CA ASP A 75 4.35 3.66 -1.61
C ASP A 75 4.86 4.46 -2.82
N SER A 76 4.54 3.99 -4.04
CA SER A 76 4.92 4.68 -5.28
C SER A 76 4.19 6.01 -5.52
N SER A 77 2.96 6.16 -5.02
CA SER A 77 2.15 7.38 -5.23
C SER A 77 2.30 8.40 -4.10
N GLY A 78 2.85 7.98 -2.96
CA GLY A 78 2.85 8.74 -1.72
C GLY A 78 1.46 8.84 -1.07
N TRP A 79 1.45 9.40 0.14
CA TRP A 79 0.24 9.74 0.88
C TRP A 79 0.40 11.07 1.61
N VAL A 80 -0.73 11.69 1.94
CA VAL A 80 -0.80 12.90 2.76
C VAL A 80 -1.54 12.55 4.05
N LEU A 81 -0.87 12.71 5.19
CA LEU A 81 -1.46 12.53 6.50
C LEU A 81 -2.27 13.77 6.90
N HIS A 82 -3.55 13.58 7.23
CA HIS A 82 -4.40 14.59 7.84
C HIS A 82 -4.40 14.39 9.35
N LYS A 83 -3.62 15.20 10.07
CA LYS A 83 -3.71 15.25 11.52
C LYS A 83 -4.97 16.01 11.92
N ASN A 84 -5.91 15.32 12.56
CA ASN A 84 -6.95 15.99 13.32
C ASN A 84 -6.27 16.68 14.52
N ASN A 85 -6.39 18.01 14.60
CA ASN A 85 -5.82 18.81 15.69
C ASN A 85 -6.27 18.26 17.05
N ILE A 86 -5.36 17.60 17.76
CA ILE A 86 -5.44 17.35 19.20
C ILE A 86 -4.11 17.81 19.82
N GLU A 87 -3.83 19.10 19.69
CA GLU A 87 -2.98 19.81 20.63
C GLU A 87 -3.84 20.90 21.27
N ASN A 88 -4.47 20.54 22.39
CA ASN A 88 -4.83 21.41 23.49
C ASN A 88 -4.29 20.74 24.76
#